data_AF-A0A956RGL4-F1
#
_entry.id   AF-A0A956RGL4-F1
#
_cell.length_a   1.000
_cell.length_b   1.000
_cell.length_c   1.000
_cell.angle_alpha   90.00
_cell.angle_beta   90.00
_cell.angle_gamma   90.00
#
_symmetry.space_group_name_H-M   'P 1'
#
loop_
_entity.id
_entity.type
_entity.pdbx_description
1 polymer ?
#
loop_
_entity_poly.entity_id
_entity_poly.type
_entity_poly.pdbx_seq_one_letter_code
_entity_poly.pdbx_strand_id
1 'polypeptide(L)' 'MDRSARKRFEETALPHLDGLYGMALRLTRDRADAEDLVQDTMVRAYRFWASFQP' A
#
# COMPACT_ATOMS: atom_id res chain seq x y z
N MET A 1 -2.36 -6.80 -14.35
CA MET A 1 -1.06 -6.10 -14.41
C MET A 1 -0.02 -7.08 -14.93
N ASP A 2 0.83 -6.67 -15.87
CA ASP A 2 1.94 -7.50 -16.34
C ASP A 2 3.11 -7.56 -15.32
N ARG A 3 4.10 -8.42 -15.58
CA ARG A 3 5.25 -8.62 -14.67
C ARG A 3 6.12 -7.37 -14.50
N SER A 4 6.24 -6.53 -15.52
CA SER A 4 7.06 -5.32 -15.49
C SER A 4 6.38 -4.23 -14.65
N ALA A 5 5.08 -4.02 -14.85
CA ALA A 5 4.29 -3.11 -14.06
C ALA A 5 4.22 -3.56 -12.59
N ARG A 6 4.18 -4.89 -12.32
CA ARG A 6 4.27 -5.42 -10.96
C ARG A 6 5.58 -5.06 -10.26
N LYS A 7 6.71 -5.23 -10.94
CA LYS A 7 8.03 -4.87 -10.41
C LYS A 7 8.08 -3.38 -10.04
N ARG A 8 7.58 -2.51 -10.93
CA ARG A 8 7.51 -1.06 -10.65
C ARG A 8 6.60 -0.73 -9.46
N PHE A 9 5.45 -1.40 -9.34
CA PHE A 9 4.59 -1.24 -8.16
C PHE A 9 5.34 -1.63 -6.88
N GLU A 10 6.00 -2.79 -6.86
CA GLU A 10 6.75 -3.25 -5.69
C GLU A 10 7.89 -2.29 -5.33
N GLU A 11 8.67 -1.83 -6.32
CA GLU A 11 9.76 -0.87 -6.14
C GLU A 11 9.28 0.51 -5.68
N THR A 12 8.07 0.93 -6.05
CA THR A 12 7.53 2.25 -5.70
C THR A 12 6.77 2.21 -4.37
N ALA A 13 5.92 1.20 -4.15
CA ALA A 13 4.97 1.18 -3.05
C ALA A 13 5.50 0.52 -1.78
N LEU A 14 6.30 -0.55 -1.88
CA LEU A 14 6.80 -1.27 -0.70
C LEU A 14 7.68 -0.41 0.22
N PRO A 15 8.53 0.52 -0.27
CA PRO A 15 9.28 1.41 0.61
C PRO A 15 8.41 2.27 1.54
N HIS A 16 7.12 2.43 1.23
CA HIS A 16 6.18 3.22 2.03
C HIS A 16 5.38 2.39 3.05
N LEU A 17 5.50 1.06 3.02
CA LEU A 17 4.67 0.16 3.83
C LEU A 17 4.79 0.44 5.34
N ASP A 18 6.01 0.60 5.85
CA ASP A 18 6.26 0.88 7.27
C ASP A 18 5.69 2.24 7.70
N GLY A 19 5.82 3.25 6.83
CA GLY A 19 5.26 4.58 7.07
C GLY A 19 3.72 4.57 7.06
N LEU A 20 3.12 3.83 6.13
CA LEU A 20 1.67 3.63 6.07
C LEU A 20 1.16 2.92 7.32
N TYR A 21 1.86 1.89 7.79
CA TYR A 21 1.51 1.19 9.03
C TYR A 21 1.63 2.10 10.25
N GLY A 22 2.70 2.89 10.37
CA GLY A 22 2.83 3.88 11.45
C GLY A 22 1.77 4.98 11.41
N MET A 23 1.25 5.35 10.23
CA MET A 23 0.08 6.22 10.11
C MET A 23 -1.21 5.51 10.52
N ALA A 24 -1.43 4.29 10.02
CA ALA A 24 -2.61 3.51 10.32
C ALA A 24 -2.75 3.27 11.84
N LEU A 25 -1.66 2.91 12.53
CA LEU A 25 -1.65 2.77 13.98
C LEU A 25 -2.07 4.05 14.73
N ARG A 26 -1.68 5.23 14.24
CA ARG A 26 -2.09 6.51 14.84
C ARG A 26 -3.58 6.79 14.66
N LEU A 27 -4.16 6.33 13.55
CA LEU A 27 -5.57 6.53 13.22
C LEU A 27 -6.48 5.54 13.96
N THR A 28 -6.13 4.25 13.95
CA THR A 28 -6.98 3.18 14.49
C THR A 28 -6.77 2.97 15.98
N ARG A 29 -5.55 3.21 16.48
CA ARG A 29 -5.11 2.85 17.84
C ARG A 29 -5.20 1.36 18.17
N ASP A 30 -5.35 0.53 17.13
CA ASP A 30 -5.39 -0.92 17.20
C ASP A 30 -4.51 -1.51 16.09
N ARG A 31 -3.78 -2.59 16.42
CA ARG A 31 -2.82 -3.22 15.52
C ARG A 31 -3.51 -3.97 14.38
N ALA A 32 -4.56 -4.73 14.66
CA ALA A 32 -5.27 -5.50 13.65
C ALA A 32 -5.98 -4.56 12.68
N ASP A 33 -6.66 -3.54 13.19
CA ASP A 33 -7.30 -2.53 12.35
C ASP A 33 -6.28 -1.75 11.49
N ALA A 34 -5.07 -1.51 12.01
CA ALA A 34 -4.01 -0.86 11.26
C ALA A 34 -3.46 -1.75 10.14
N GLU A 35 -3.24 -3.04 10.42
CA GLU A 35 -2.83 -4.03 9.41
C GLU A 35 -3.87 -4.15 8.30
N ASP A 36 -5.14 -4.24 8.65
CA ASP A 36 -6.25 -4.31 7.69
C ASP A 36 -6.35 -3.04 6.85
N LEU A 37 -6.25 -1.86 7.46
CA LEU A 37 -6.26 -0.59 6.75
C LEU A 37 -5.11 -0.46 5.75
N VAL A 38 -3.90 -0.88 6.12
CA VAL A 38 -2.74 -0.88 5.21
C VAL A 38 -2.96 -1.87 4.07
N GLN A 39 -3.43 -3.08 4.37
CA GLN A 39 -3.72 -4.09 3.35
C GLN A 39 -4.75 -3.59 2.34
N ASP A 40 -5.88 -3.04 2.80
CA ASP A 40 -6.92 -2.49 1.93
C ASP A 40 -6.39 -1.35 1.06
N THR A 41 -5.56 -0.48 1.64
CA THR A 41 -4.90 0.62 0.92
C THR A 41 -3.99 0.08 -0.18
N MET A 42 -3.16 -0.92 0.12
CA MET A 42 -2.25 -1.54 -0.85
C MET A 42 -3.01 -2.28 -1.95
N VAL A 43 -4.10 -2.99 -1.62
CA VAL A 43 -4.98 -3.64 -2.60
C VAL A 43 -5.62 -2.60 -3.52
N ARG A 44 -6.09 -1.47 -2.99
CA ARG A 44 -6.62 -0.37 -3.81
C ARG A 44 -5.55 0.23 -4.71
N ALA A 45 -4.36 0.53 -4.17
CA ALA A 45 -3.24 1.06 -4.95
C ALA A 45 -2.86 0.10 -6.09
N TYR A 46 -2.80 -1.20 -5.81
CA TYR A 46 -2.52 -2.23 -6.81
C TYR A 46 -3.60 -2.29 -7.91
N ARG A 47 -4.88 -2.20 -7.54
CA ARG A 47 -6.01 -2.20 -8.48
C ARG A 47 -5.97 -1.00 -9.44
N PHE A 48 -5.57 0.17 -8.95
CA PHE A 48 -5.53 1.41 -9.74
C PHE A 48 -4.13 1.77 -10.24
N TRP A 49 -3.16 0.85 -10.14
CA TRP A 49 -1.77 1.12 -10.54
C TRP A 49 -1.63 1.51 -12.01
N ALA A 50 -2.49 1.00 -12.89
CA ALA A 50 -2.43 1.32 -14.32
C ALA A 50 -2.67 2.81 -14.63
N SER A 51 -3.36 3.54 -13.74
CA SER A 51 -3.59 4.99 -13.86
C SER A 51 -2.60 5.84 -13.06
N PHE A 52 -1.69 5.22 -12.30
CA PHE A 52 -0.70 5.94 -11.52
C PHE A 52 0.29 6.68 -12.44
N GLN A 53 0.62 7.92 -12.09
CA GLN A 53 1.65 8.74 -12.73
C GLN A 53 2.67 9.09 -11.63
N PRO A 54 3.94 8.64 -11.74
CA PRO A 54 4.98 8.90 -10.76
C PRO A 54 5.31 10.38 -10.56
#